data_AF-A0A2U9NKV3-F1
#
_entry.id   AF-A0A2U9NKV3-F1
#
_cell.length_a   1.000
_cell.length_b   1.000
_cell.length_c   1.000
_cell.angle_alpha   90.00
_cell.angle_beta   90.00
_cell.angle_gamma   90.00
#
_symmetry.space_group_name_H-M   'P 1'
#
loop_
_entity.id
_entity.type
_entity.pdbx_description
1 polymer ?
#
loop_
_entity_poly.entity_id
_entity_poly.type
_entity_poly.pdbx_seq_one_letter_code
_entity_poly.pdbx_strand_id
1 'polypeptide(L)'
;MNEVLINKQLDHHNNHHEVYSFKCFLHCLFTKYGWMDELGGFLLHDIKQTLEESDIEVKSLEFILYKCTAIDSMNRCERAYKFTKCFWEIISEQQPSDDQLFYNVDEQNNGLIFK
;
A
#
# COMPACT_ATOMS: atom_id res chain seq x y z
N MET A 1 -11.52 -6.09 -2.27
CA MET A 1 -10.07 -5.79 -2.24
C MET A 1 -9.53 -6.03 -3.64
N ASN A 2 -8.83 -5.07 -4.25
CA ASN A 2 -8.44 -5.16 -5.66
C ASN A 2 -7.22 -6.07 -5.80
N GLU A 3 -7.36 -7.22 -6.47
CA GLU A 3 -6.33 -8.28 -6.55
C GLU A 3 -4.99 -7.79 -7.13
N VAL A 4 -5.04 -6.73 -7.95
CA VAL A 4 -3.86 -6.08 -8.55
C VAL A 4 -2.93 -5.46 -7.50
N LEU A 5 -3.45 -5.03 -6.34
CA LEU A 5 -2.66 -4.40 -5.28
C LEU A 5 -2.05 -5.41 -4.30
N ILE A 6 -2.48 -6.67 -4.36
CA ILE A 6 -2.09 -7.74 -3.41
C ILE A 6 -0.93 -8.58 -3.96
N ASN A 7 -0.48 -8.35 -5.20
CA ASN A 7 0.52 -9.23 -5.80
C ASN A 7 1.96 -8.89 -5.34
N LYS A 8 2.32 -9.35 -4.13
CA LYS A 8 3.67 -9.29 -3.54
C LYS A 8 4.71 -10.09 -4.34
N GLN A 9 4.30 -10.86 -5.35
CA GLN A 9 5.16 -11.77 -6.12
C GLN A 9 5.80 -11.16 -7.38
N LEU A 10 5.82 -9.83 -7.54
CA LEU A 10 6.43 -9.19 -8.73
C LEU A 10 7.94 -9.45 -8.87
N ASP A 11 8.63 -9.79 -7.77
CA ASP A 11 10.07 -10.06 -7.78
C ASP A 11 10.44 -11.44 -8.35
N HIS A 12 9.45 -12.34 -8.56
CA HIS A 12 9.68 -13.73 -8.98
C HIS A 12 9.19 -14.07 -10.40
N HIS A 13 8.61 -13.10 -11.12
CA HIS A 13 8.19 -13.31 -12.50
C HIS A 13 9.36 -13.11 -13.47
N ASN A 14 9.65 -14.13 -14.28
CA ASN A 14 10.63 -14.08 -15.38
C ASN A 14 10.23 -13.11 -16.52
N ASN A 15 9.10 -12.40 -16.39
CA ASN A 15 8.60 -11.47 -17.39
C ASN A 15 8.90 -10.01 -16.99
N HIS A 16 10.10 -9.56 -17.33
CA HIS A 16 10.60 -8.20 -17.05
C HIS A 16 9.67 -7.08 -17.53
N HIS A 17 8.85 -7.33 -18.57
CA HIS A 17 7.91 -6.37 -19.12
C HIS A 17 6.70 -6.11 -18.19
N GLU A 18 6.17 -7.15 -17.53
CA GLU A 18 5.02 -7.02 -16.61
C GLU A 18 5.42 -6.27 -15.34
N VAL A 19 6.62 -6.54 -14.82
CA VAL A 19 7.19 -5.85 -13.67
C VAL A 19 7.36 -4.36 -13.96
N TYR A 20 7.90 -4.00 -15.13
CA TYR A 20 8.03 -2.59 -15.53
C TYR A 20 6.66 -1.91 -15.68
N SER A 21 5.70 -2.58 -16.31
CA SER A 21 4.35 -2.05 -16.55
C SER A 21 3.63 -1.75 -15.23
N PHE A 22 3.73 -2.64 -14.24
CA PHE A 22 3.15 -2.42 -12.91
C PHE A 22 3.77 -1.22 -12.19
N LYS A 23 5.10 -1.08 -12.22
CA LYS A 23 5.79 0.07 -11.62
C LYS A 23 5.29 1.39 -12.23
N CYS A 24 5.10 1.43 -13.54
CA CYS A 24 4.59 2.63 -14.20
C CYS A 24 3.09 2.85 -13.99
N PHE A 25 2.32 1.77 -13.80
CA PHE A 25 0.92 1.89 -13.38
C PHE A 25 0.81 2.60 -12.02
N LEU A 26 1.68 2.27 -11.05
CA LEU A 26 1.72 2.98 -9.76
C LEU A 26 2.04 4.47 -9.91
N HIS A 27 3.02 4.83 -10.76
CA HIS A 27 3.32 6.24 -11.04
C HIS A 27 2.12 6.97 -11.65
N CYS A 28 1.44 6.34 -12.62
CA CYS A 28 0.21 6.89 -13.21
C CYS A 28 -0.87 7.11 -12.14
N LEU A 29 -1.09 6.10 -11.29
CA LEU A 29 -2.06 6.16 -10.21
C LEU A 29 -1.75 7.34 -9.27
N PHE A 30 -0.53 7.45 -8.77
CA PHE A 30 -0.13 8.53 -7.87
C PHE A 30 -0.19 9.90 -8.54
N THR A 31 0.08 9.99 -9.83
CA THR A 31 -0.12 11.24 -10.59
C THR A 31 -1.60 11.64 -10.63
N LYS A 32 -2.50 10.68 -10.85
CA LYS A 32 -3.94 10.91 -10.89
C LYS A 32 -4.55 11.28 -9.54
N TYR A 33 -4.00 10.75 -8.45
CA TYR A 33 -4.38 11.11 -7.08
C TYR A 33 -3.70 12.40 -6.58
N GLY A 34 -2.82 13.03 -7.38
CA GLY A 34 -2.11 14.25 -6.97
C GLY A 34 -0.99 13.99 -5.95
N TRP A 35 -0.51 12.76 -5.81
CA TRP A 35 0.56 12.40 -4.88
C TRP A 35 1.96 12.53 -5.49
N MET A 36 2.05 12.44 -6.82
CA MET A 36 3.27 12.65 -7.57
C MET A 36 3.04 13.58 -8.76
N ASP A 37 4.06 14.33 -9.15
CA ASP A 37 4.09 15.02 -10.44
C ASP A 37 4.48 14.05 -11.60
N GLU A 38 4.43 14.55 -12.83
CA GLU A 38 4.77 13.77 -14.04
C GLU A 38 6.23 13.29 -14.08
N LEU A 39 7.12 13.98 -13.37
CA LEU A 39 8.55 13.65 -13.26
C LEU A 39 8.83 12.67 -12.11
N GLY A 40 7.84 12.42 -11.25
CA GLY A 40 7.92 11.55 -10.09
C GLY A 40 8.36 12.26 -8.80
N GLY A 41 8.23 13.58 -8.71
CA GLY A 41 8.35 14.32 -7.46
C GLY A 41 7.13 14.09 -6.56
N PHE A 42 7.34 13.82 -5.27
CA PHE A 42 6.25 13.62 -4.31
C PHE A 42 5.65 14.95 -3.84
N LEU A 43 4.32 15.03 -3.84
CA LEU A 43 3.55 16.18 -3.35
C LEU A 43 3.11 15.91 -1.91
N LEU A 44 4.04 16.09 -0.97
CA LEU A 44 3.87 15.63 0.44
C LEU A 44 2.62 16.17 1.12
N HIS A 45 2.24 17.41 0.83
CA HIS A 45 1.04 18.03 1.39
C HIS A 45 -0.23 17.26 1.00
N ASP A 46 -0.35 16.92 -0.28
CA ASP A 46 -1.52 16.25 -0.84
C ASP A 46 -1.60 14.79 -0.38
N ILE A 47 -0.44 14.11 -0.26
CA ILE A 47 -0.37 12.77 0.32
C ILE A 47 -0.84 12.79 1.78
N LYS A 48 -0.32 13.74 2.58
CA LYS A 48 -0.70 13.88 4.00
C LYS A 48 -2.20 14.11 4.13
N GLN A 49 -2.75 15.07 3.39
CA GLN A 49 -4.18 15.38 3.42
C GLN A 49 -5.03 14.15 3.05
N THR A 50 -4.69 13.44 1.96
CA THR A 50 -5.44 12.26 1.52
C THR A 50 -5.43 11.14 2.57
N LEU A 51 -4.29 10.95 3.26
CA LEU A 51 -4.14 9.91 4.28
C LEU A 51 -4.81 10.30 5.61
N GLU A 52 -4.82 11.58 5.97
CA GLU A 52 -5.57 12.08 7.15
C GLU A 52 -7.09 11.96 6.97
N GLU A 53 -7.58 12.06 5.74
CA GLU A 53 -8.98 11.82 5.39
C GLU A 53 -9.35 10.31 5.39
N SER A 54 -8.35 9.42 5.49
CA SER A 54 -8.57 7.97 5.54
C SER A 54 -8.71 7.46 6.98
N ASP A 55 -9.51 6.42 7.21
CA ASP A 55 -9.66 5.76 8.53
C ASP A 55 -8.41 4.98 8.97
N ILE A 56 -7.25 5.19 8.33
CA ILE A 56 -6.01 4.54 8.71
C ILE A 56 -5.47 5.26 9.95
N GLU A 57 -5.50 4.58 11.10
CA GLU A 57 -4.98 5.10 12.36
C GLU A 57 -3.43 5.09 12.35
N VAL A 58 -2.82 5.95 11.53
CA VAL A 58 -1.38 6.02 11.37
C VAL A 58 -0.82 6.93 12.46
N LYS A 59 -0.49 6.36 13.62
CA LYS A 59 0.29 7.05 14.69
C LYS A 59 1.63 7.62 14.21
N SER A 60 2.02 7.30 12.97
CA SER A 60 3.32 7.55 12.38
C SER A 60 3.24 8.16 10.97
N LEU A 61 2.14 8.81 10.57
CA LEU A 61 1.97 9.31 9.19
C LEU A 61 3.15 10.19 8.74
N GLU A 62 3.60 11.09 9.60
CA GLU A 62 4.77 11.94 9.33
C GLU A 62 6.06 11.14 9.18
N PHE A 63 6.23 10.07 9.96
CA PHE A 63 7.35 9.15 9.84
C PHE A 63 7.30 8.36 8.53
N ILE A 64 6.13 7.88 8.11
CA ILE A 64 5.94 7.20 6.82
C ILE A 64 6.29 8.15 5.68
N LEU A 65 5.75 9.37 5.68
CA LEU A 65 6.05 10.35 4.65
C LEU A 65 7.54 10.65 4.60
N TYR A 66 8.17 10.92 5.74
CA TYR A 66 9.60 11.18 5.81
C TYR A 66 10.44 10.01 5.29
N LYS A 67 10.16 8.79 5.75
CA LYS A 67 10.95 7.59 5.43
C LYS A 67 10.71 7.11 3.99
N CYS A 68 9.46 7.07 3.54
CA CYS A 68 9.11 6.45 2.27
C CYS A 68 9.19 7.40 1.07
N THR A 69 9.34 8.71 1.27
CA THR A 69 9.56 9.64 0.15
C THR A 69 11.03 9.99 -0.08
N ALA A 70 11.91 9.64 0.86
CA ALA A 70 13.37 9.75 0.76
C ALA A 70 13.97 8.66 -0.16
N ILE A 71 13.48 8.57 -1.41
CA ILE A 71 13.87 7.55 -2.37
C ILE A 71 14.83 8.13 -3.40
N ASP A 72 16.04 7.56 -3.46
CA ASP A 72 16.98 7.80 -4.54
C ASP A 72 16.68 6.86 -5.73
N SER A 73 16.07 7.41 -6.78
CA SER A 73 15.83 6.73 -8.04
C SER A 73 15.53 7.73 -9.15
N MET A 74 16.32 7.78 -10.22
CA MET A 74 16.05 8.64 -11.38
C MET A 74 14.85 8.19 -12.22
N ASN A 75 14.38 6.95 -12.06
CA ASN A 75 13.21 6.44 -12.77
C ASN A 75 11.93 6.67 -11.96
N ARG A 76 10.98 7.42 -12.53
CA ARG A 76 9.69 7.76 -11.89
C ARG A 76 8.82 6.55 -11.53
N CYS A 77 8.80 5.54 -12.39
CA CYS A 77 8.05 4.29 -12.15
C CYS A 77 8.67 3.50 -11.00
N GLU A 78 10.00 3.39 -10.99
CA GLU A 78 10.74 2.76 -9.90
C GLU A 78 10.54 3.49 -8.57
N ARG A 79 10.51 4.83 -8.60
CA ARG A 79 10.30 5.66 -7.42
C ARG A 79 8.90 5.44 -6.81
N ALA A 80 7.86 5.41 -7.65
CA ALA A 80 6.50 5.07 -7.22
C ALA A 80 6.43 3.68 -6.59
N TYR A 81 7.05 2.68 -7.22
CA TYR A 81 7.09 1.32 -6.69
C TYR A 81 7.80 1.21 -5.34
N LYS A 82 8.98 1.83 -5.20
CA LYS A 82 9.72 1.87 -3.93
C LYS A 82 8.93 2.54 -2.81
N PHE A 83 8.17 3.60 -3.12
CA PHE A 83 7.28 4.24 -2.15
C PHE A 83 6.21 3.28 -1.67
N THR A 84 5.50 2.62 -2.60
CA THR A 84 4.48 1.63 -2.26
C THR A 84 5.05 0.51 -1.40
N LYS A 85 6.23 -0.02 -1.73
CA LYS A 85 6.90 -1.06 -0.94
C LYS A 85 7.20 -0.60 0.49
N CYS A 86 7.83 0.57 0.64
CA CYS A 86 8.14 1.12 1.96
C CYS A 86 6.89 1.38 2.79
N PHE A 87 5.83 1.93 2.17
CA PHE A 87 4.56 2.22 2.83
C PHE A 87 3.93 0.94 3.42
N TRP A 88 3.84 -0.12 2.61
CA TRP A 88 3.28 -1.40 3.06
C TRP A 88 4.13 -2.09 4.12
N GLU A 89 5.46 -2.01 4.02
CA GLU A 89 6.36 -2.56 5.05
C GLU A 89 6.06 -1.91 6.41
N ILE A 90 6.00 -0.58 6.49
CA ILE A 90 5.75 0.11 7.76
C ILE A 90 4.33 -0.18 8.29
N ILE A 91 3.32 -0.20 7.42
CA ILE A 91 1.95 -0.51 7.86
C ILE A 91 1.85 -1.95 8.36
N SER A 92 2.51 -2.90 7.70
CA SER A 92 2.54 -4.30 8.15
C SER A 92 3.25 -4.49 9.49
N GLU A 93 4.23 -3.64 9.82
CA GLU A 93 4.91 -3.63 11.12
C GLU A 93 4.05 -3.02 12.24
N GLN A 94 3.10 -2.15 11.90
CA GLN A 94 2.25 -1.43 12.88
C GLN A 94 0.94 -2.14 13.20
N GLN A 95 0.53 -3.11 12.38
CA GLN A 95 -0.59 -3.97 12.74
C GLN A 95 -0.14 -5.09 13.69
N PRO A 96 -0.79 -5.28 14.86
CA PRO A 96 -0.75 -6.58 15.51
C PRO A 96 -1.32 -7.60 14.51
N SER A 97 -0.62 -8.71 14.28
CA SER A 97 -0.95 -9.77 13.33
C SER A 97 -2.45 -9.94 13.05
N ASP A 98 -2.93 -9.46 11.90
CA ASP A 98 -4.29 -9.72 11.41
C ASP A 98 -4.54 -11.22 11.11
N ASP A 99 -3.49 -12.06 11.18
CA ASP A 99 -3.62 -13.53 11.18
C ASP A 99 -4.48 -14.07 12.36
N GLN A 100 -4.76 -13.26 13.39
CA GLN A 100 -5.66 -13.66 14.49
C GLN A 100 -7.13 -13.23 14.30
N LEU A 101 -7.43 -12.43 13.27
CA LEU A 101 -8.78 -11.89 13.05
C LEU A 101 -9.63 -12.75 12.09
N PHE A 102 -9.03 -13.67 11.33
CA PHE A 102 -9.74 -14.59 10.43
C PHE A 102 -9.98 -16.00 11.00
N TYR A 103 -9.51 -16.30 12.22
CA TYR A 103 -9.74 -17.60 12.87
C TYR A 103 -10.91 -17.63 13.88
N ASN A 104 -11.61 -16.49 14.11
CA ASN A 104 -12.68 -16.42 15.11
C ASN A 104 -14.07 -16.15 14.51
N VAL A 105 -14.26 -16.37 13.20
CA VAL A 105 -15.58 -16.34 12.56
C VAL A 105 -15.92 -17.74 12.06
N ASP A 106 -15.98 -18.70 12.98
CA ASP A 106 -16.81 -19.90 12.88
C ASP A 106 -16.94 -20.49 14.30
N GLU A 107 -18.16 -20.85 14.70
CA GLU A 107 -18.57 -21.54 15.95
C GLU A 107 -19.14 -20.74 17.14
N GLN A 108 -19.74 -19.56 16.96
CA GLN A 108 -20.77 -19.10 17.92
C GLN A 108 -21.96 -18.40 17.24
N ASN A 109 -22.87 -19.19 16.66
CA ASN A 109 -24.32 -18.98 16.74
C ASN A 109 -25.12 -20.05 15.98
N ASN A 110 -25.62 -21.05 16.73
CA ASN A 110 -27.00 -21.54 16.72
C ASN A 110 -27.02 -22.76 17.64
N GLY A 111 -27.52 -22.67 18.87
CA GLY A 111 -28.90 -22.30 19.12
C GLY A 111 -29.77 -23.53 18.88
N LEU A 112 -29.89 -24.34 19.94
CA LEU A 112 -30.71 -25.54 20.07
C LEU A 112 -32.11 -25.36 19.45
N ILE A 113 -32.48 -26.24 18.51
CA ILE A 113 -33.88 -26.49 18.18
C ILE A 113 -34.37 -27.60 19.11
N PHE A 114 -35.25 -27.26 20.06
CA PHE A 114 -36.19 -28.20 20.65
C PHE A 114 -37.58 -27.92 20.06
N LYS A 115 -38.09 -28.95 19.36
CA LYS A 115 -39.44 -29.15 18.78
C LYS A 115 -39.86 -28.28 17.60
#